data_AF-A0A7C5X4J6-F1
#
_entry.id   AF-A0A7C5X4J6-F1
#
_cell.length_a   1.000
_cell.length_b   1.000
_cell.length_c   1.000
_cell.angle_alpha   90.00
_cell.angle_beta   90.00
_cell.angle_gamma   90.00
#
_symmetry.space_group_name_H-M   'P 1'
#
loop_
_entity.id
_entity.type
_entity.pdbx_description
1 polymer ?
#
loop_
_entity_poly.entity_id
_entity_poly.type
_entity_poly.pdbx_seq_one_letter_code
_entity_poly.pdbx_strand_id
1 'polypeptide(L)'
;MHVLLIGLGNMGKKYLSKLEEMGKLPVLCDRDPNKAVGSYPFYCHFEEVKEPVKAVIVAVDPVEHVRLAKFFLESGASVLLEKPPALSKREFMEIYHYPTLYISEIESFSSCLDYFPKDVEEVHIERLGRGRGYLSPLWDLAWHDLYLLQLFFKDLQITSLKVGDVWHLEGRADGVPFSIKTAWEHPNPSRRWLINRGSLILDFAKEEVWKEGRLIHKESRDKLRLMVESFLSGNFDHRSKDRALKNLELLESLKAIDIS
;
A
#
# COMPACT_ATOMS: atom_id res chain seq x y z
N MET A 1 -19.62 13.40 -4.94
CA MET A 1 -19.45 12.46 -3.81
C MET A 1 -18.80 13.21 -2.67
N HIS A 2 -19.35 13.15 -1.46
CA HIS A 2 -18.76 13.79 -0.29
C HIS A 2 -17.65 12.89 0.26
N VAL A 3 -16.43 13.42 0.29
CA VAL A 3 -15.22 12.70 0.72
C VAL A 3 -14.79 13.23 2.07
N LEU A 4 -14.58 12.34 3.04
CA LEU A 4 -13.91 12.65 4.30
C LEU A 4 -12.46 12.18 4.21
N LEU A 5 -11.52 13.04 4.57
CA LEU A 5 -10.11 12.71 4.73
C LEU A 5 -9.74 12.79 6.21
N ILE A 6 -9.38 11.65 6.80
CA ILE A 6 -8.99 11.54 8.20
C ILE A 6 -7.47 11.36 8.30
N GLY A 7 -6.82 12.25 9.04
CA GLY A 7 -5.37 12.33 9.16
C GLY A 7 -4.75 13.21 8.09
N LEU A 8 -4.12 14.30 8.52
CA LEU A 8 -3.43 15.29 7.69
C LEU A 8 -1.90 15.27 7.95
N GLY A 9 -1.38 14.07 8.21
CA GLY A 9 0.07 13.80 8.22
C GLY A 9 0.67 13.83 6.80
N ASN A 10 1.86 13.25 6.64
CA ASN A 10 2.56 13.27 5.34
C ASN A 10 1.75 12.66 4.20
N MET A 11 1.13 11.49 4.41
CA MET A 11 0.26 10.86 3.40
C MET A 11 -1.07 11.59 3.26
N GLY A 12 -1.68 12.00 4.36
CA GLY A 12 -2.90 12.81 4.36
C GLY A 12 -2.81 14.06 3.48
N LYS A 13 -1.72 14.83 3.61
CA LYS A 13 -1.48 16.02 2.76
C LYS A 13 -1.36 15.68 1.28
N LYS A 14 -0.76 14.53 0.93
CA LYS A 14 -0.70 14.07 -0.46
C LYS A 14 -2.09 13.70 -0.98
N TYR A 15 -2.91 13.02 -0.18
CA TYR A 15 -4.31 12.77 -0.52
C TYR A 15 -5.09 14.07 -0.73
N LEU A 16 -4.94 15.04 0.18
CA LEU A 16 -5.59 16.35 0.05
C LEU A 16 -5.19 17.03 -1.27
N SER A 17 -3.90 17.09 -1.58
CA SER A 17 -3.41 17.64 -2.84
C SER A 17 -4.03 16.95 -4.06
N LYS A 18 -4.20 15.62 -4.05
CA LYS A 18 -4.86 14.90 -5.15
C LYS A 18 -6.36 15.17 -5.22
N LEU A 19 -7.03 15.28 -4.07
CA LEU A 19 -8.44 15.70 -4.00
C LEU A 19 -8.63 17.09 -4.61
N GLU A 20 -7.75 18.04 -4.30
CA GLU A 20 -7.75 19.41 -4.84
C GLU A 20 -7.51 19.44 -6.35
N GLU A 21 -6.50 18.72 -6.84
CA GLU A 21 -6.19 18.59 -8.27
C GLU A 21 -7.36 17.99 -9.09
N MET A 22 -8.22 17.19 -8.45
CA MET A 22 -9.45 16.63 -9.05
C MET A 22 -10.68 17.51 -8.84
N GLY A 23 -10.53 18.71 -8.26
CA GLY A 23 -11.64 19.64 -7.96
C GLY A 23 -12.60 19.11 -6.90
N LYS A 24 -12.15 18.24 -5.98
CA LYS A 24 -12.96 17.77 -4.85
C LYS A 24 -12.82 18.73 -3.68
N LEU A 25 -13.93 18.92 -2.94
CA LEU A 25 -13.97 19.70 -1.71
C LEU A 25 -14.21 18.73 -0.54
N PRO A 26 -13.14 18.17 0.05
CA PRO A 26 -13.29 17.21 1.13
C PRO A 26 -13.72 17.87 2.45
N VAL A 27 -14.32 17.07 3.33
CA VAL A 27 -14.35 17.33 4.76
C VAL A 27 -13.05 16.79 5.34
N LEU A 28 -12.43 17.54 6.24
CA LEU A 28 -11.16 17.18 6.85
C LEU A 28 -11.36 16.80 8.31
N CYS A 29 -10.59 15.81 8.78
CA CYS A 29 -10.52 15.46 10.18
C CYS A 29 -9.07 15.17 10.60
N ASP A 30 -8.60 15.84 11.65
CA ASP A 30 -7.35 15.51 12.34
C ASP A 30 -7.45 15.96 13.80
N ARG A 31 -6.88 15.19 14.72
CA ARG A 31 -6.85 15.53 16.15
C ARG A 31 -6.13 16.84 16.46
N ASP A 32 -5.22 17.27 15.58
CA ASP A 32 -4.48 18.53 15.71
C ASP A 32 -5.21 19.66 14.96
N PRO A 33 -5.83 20.61 15.68
CA PRO A 33 -6.56 21.72 15.06
C PRO A 33 -5.66 22.62 14.20
N ASN A 34 -4.35 22.64 14.43
CA ASN A 34 -3.41 23.45 13.64
C ASN A 34 -3.20 22.90 12.23
N LYS A 35 -3.68 21.69 11.94
CA LYS A 35 -3.65 21.11 10.60
C LYS A 35 -4.89 21.47 9.78
N ALA A 36 -5.81 22.27 10.29
CA ALA A 36 -6.86 22.83 9.46
C ALA A 36 -6.23 23.58 8.27
N VAL A 37 -6.72 23.31 7.06
CA VAL A 37 -6.21 23.93 5.83
C VAL A 37 -7.37 24.59 5.10
N GLY A 38 -7.16 25.83 4.65
CA GLY A 38 -8.11 26.55 3.80
C GLY A 38 -9.47 26.73 4.47
N SER A 39 -10.52 26.73 3.64
CA SER A 39 -11.91 26.87 4.07
C SER A 39 -12.68 25.55 4.05
N TYR A 40 -11.99 24.41 4.12
CA TYR A 40 -12.64 23.11 4.21
C TYR A 40 -13.32 22.93 5.58
N PRO A 41 -14.51 22.29 5.66
CA PRO A 41 -15.05 21.84 6.94
C PRO A 41 -14.01 20.96 7.66
N PHE A 42 -13.77 21.25 8.93
CA PHE A 42 -12.71 20.61 9.71
C PHE A 42 -13.24 20.15 11.07
N TYR A 43 -12.95 18.91 11.44
CA TYR A 43 -13.35 18.30 12.71
C TYR A 43 -12.14 17.72 13.45
N CYS A 44 -12.06 17.97 14.75
CA CYS A 44 -11.02 17.35 15.59
C CYS A 44 -11.35 15.91 15.99
N HIS A 45 -12.65 15.57 16.00
CA HIS A 45 -13.18 14.27 16.39
C HIS A 45 -14.04 13.71 15.26
N PHE A 46 -13.75 12.48 14.82
CA PHE A 46 -14.42 11.89 13.67
C PHE A 46 -15.90 11.57 13.97
N GLU A 47 -16.21 11.34 15.25
CA GLU A 47 -17.58 11.11 15.73
C GLU A 47 -18.45 12.37 15.61
N GLU A 48 -17.85 13.55 15.49
CA GLU A 48 -18.56 14.84 15.39
C GLU A 48 -18.87 15.25 13.93
N VAL A 49 -18.38 14.51 12.94
CA VAL A 49 -18.60 14.81 11.52
C VAL A 49 -20.10 14.73 11.22
N LYS A 50 -20.70 15.86 10.81
CA LYS A 50 -22.15 15.99 10.60
C LYS A 50 -22.55 15.82 9.14
N GLU A 51 -21.58 15.91 8.24
CA GLU A 51 -21.80 15.84 6.81
C GLU A 51 -22.13 14.41 6.39
N PRO A 52 -23.01 14.22 5.38
CA PRO A 52 -23.27 12.91 4.83
C PRO A 52 -22.07 12.45 4.00
N VAL A 53 -21.19 11.63 4.59
CA VAL A 53 -19.99 11.11 3.94
C VAL A 53 -20.28 9.82 3.19
N LYS A 54 -19.87 9.73 1.92
CA LYS A 54 -20.02 8.52 1.10
C LYS A 54 -18.71 7.76 0.90
N ALA A 55 -17.59 8.47 0.99
CA ALA A 55 -16.26 7.89 0.88
C ALA A 55 -15.33 8.50 1.92
N VAL A 56 -14.54 7.66 2.57
CA VAL A 56 -13.61 8.03 3.63
C VAL A 56 -12.22 7.55 3.23
N ILE A 57 -11.24 8.42 3.35
CA ILE A 57 -9.82 8.08 3.23
C ILE A 57 -9.21 8.20 4.62
N VAL A 58 -8.63 7.12 5.13
CA VAL A 58 -8.03 7.06 6.47
C VAL A 58 -6.52 6.96 6.33
N ALA A 59 -5.82 8.04 6.69
CA ALA A 59 -4.37 8.21 6.58
C ALA A 59 -3.75 8.58 7.94
N VAL A 60 -4.15 7.87 9.00
CA VAL A 60 -3.63 8.00 10.37
C VAL A 60 -2.69 6.85 10.72
N ASP A 61 -2.23 6.81 11.98
CA ASP A 61 -1.46 5.69 12.52
C ASP A 61 -2.23 4.36 12.45
N PRO A 62 -1.61 3.23 12.04
CA PRO A 62 -2.26 1.93 11.95
C PRO A 62 -2.97 1.45 13.22
N VAL A 63 -2.58 1.93 14.41
CA VAL A 63 -3.27 1.61 15.67
C VAL A 63 -4.75 2.05 15.64
N GLU A 64 -5.06 3.15 14.98
CA GLU A 64 -6.44 3.70 14.93
C GLU A 64 -7.24 3.22 13.71
N HIS A 65 -6.61 2.51 12.77
CA HIS A 65 -7.20 2.15 11.48
C HIS A 65 -8.51 1.38 11.62
N VAL A 66 -8.49 0.29 12.40
CA VAL A 66 -9.66 -0.59 12.55
C VAL A 66 -10.82 0.15 13.19
N ARG A 67 -10.57 0.88 14.28
CA ARG A 67 -11.61 1.68 14.97
C ARG A 67 -12.26 2.69 14.03
N LEU A 68 -11.43 3.49 13.34
CA LEU A 68 -11.92 4.52 12.43
C LEU A 68 -12.66 3.93 11.23
N ALA A 69 -12.07 2.93 10.57
CA ALA A 69 -12.68 2.30 9.42
C ALA A 69 -14.03 1.67 9.79
N LYS A 70 -14.09 0.93 10.90
CA LYS A 70 -15.31 0.26 11.37
C LYS A 70 -16.47 1.24 11.55
N PHE A 71 -16.23 2.38 12.20
CA PHE A 71 -17.25 3.41 12.42
C PHE A 71 -17.92 3.85 11.10
N PHE A 72 -17.15 4.09 10.05
CA PHE A 72 -17.69 4.55 8.78
C PHE A 72 -18.26 3.41 7.93
N LEU A 73 -17.64 2.23 7.95
CA LEU A 73 -18.14 1.04 7.26
C LEU A 73 -19.53 0.62 7.79
N GLU A 74 -19.75 0.69 9.10
CA GLU A 74 -21.04 0.41 9.75
C GLU A 74 -22.15 1.36 9.28
N SER A 75 -21.80 2.59 8.89
CA SER A 75 -22.74 3.56 8.29
C SER A 75 -22.97 3.39 6.79
N GLY A 76 -22.29 2.41 6.16
CA GLY A 76 -22.38 2.11 4.73
C GLY A 76 -21.48 2.96 3.83
N ALA A 77 -20.53 3.72 4.39
CA ALA A 77 -19.56 4.46 3.59
C ALA A 77 -18.50 3.52 2.98
N SER A 78 -17.92 3.94 1.86
CA SER A 78 -16.70 3.31 1.32
C SER A 78 -15.47 3.83 2.05
N VAL A 79 -14.57 2.94 2.47
CA VAL A 79 -13.35 3.31 3.19
C VAL A 79 -12.12 2.85 2.41
N LEU A 80 -11.24 3.80 2.09
CA LEU A 80 -9.88 3.56 1.62
C LEU A 80 -8.92 3.74 2.81
N LEU A 81 -8.29 2.66 3.22
CA LEU A 81 -7.41 2.62 4.39
C LEU A 81 -5.95 2.61 3.94
N GLU A 82 -5.12 3.47 4.52
CA GLU A 82 -3.67 3.39 4.30
C GLU A 82 -3.09 2.05 4.77
N LYS A 83 -1.94 1.67 4.21
CA LYS A 83 -1.25 0.44 4.60
C LYS A 83 -0.29 0.69 5.78
N PRO A 84 -0.04 -0.32 6.64
CA PRO A 84 -0.80 -1.56 6.77
C PRO A 84 -2.18 -1.27 7.37
N PRO A 85 -3.22 -2.05 7.05
CA PRO A 85 -4.60 -1.77 7.49
C PRO A 85 -4.88 -2.10 8.96
N ALA A 86 -3.98 -2.83 9.62
CA ALA A 86 -4.02 -3.19 11.03
C ALA A 86 -2.63 -3.67 11.46
N LEU A 87 -2.41 -3.84 12.77
CA LEU A 87 -1.17 -4.38 13.32
C LEU A 87 -1.21 -5.91 13.49
N SER A 88 -2.37 -6.52 13.29
CA SER A 88 -2.54 -7.97 13.29
C SER A 88 -3.68 -8.42 12.38
N LYS A 89 -3.63 -9.68 11.93
CA LYS A 89 -4.74 -10.35 11.26
C LYS A 89 -6.00 -10.29 12.13
N ARG A 90 -5.86 -10.56 13.43
CA ARG A 90 -6.99 -10.61 14.37
C ARG A 90 -7.77 -9.30 14.37
N GLU A 91 -7.09 -8.17 14.46
CA GLU A 91 -7.72 -6.84 14.41
C GLU A 91 -8.32 -6.57 13.03
N PHE A 92 -7.61 -6.91 11.95
CA PHE A 92 -8.11 -6.70 10.59
C PHE A 92 -9.41 -7.46 10.31
N MET A 93 -9.60 -8.64 10.89
CA MET A 93 -10.82 -9.44 10.74
C MET A 93 -12.08 -8.73 11.25
N GLU A 94 -11.96 -7.74 12.14
CA GLU A 94 -13.09 -6.92 12.59
C GLU A 94 -13.72 -6.08 11.48
N ILE A 95 -12.95 -5.76 10.43
CA ILE A 95 -13.40 -4.93 9.30
C ILE A 95 -13.32 -5.63 7.93
N TYR A 96 -12.60 -6.75 7.82
CA TYR A 96 -12.38 -7.46 6.56
C TYR A 96 -13.67 -7.83 5.81
N HIS A 97 -14.73 -8.17 6.54
CA HIS A 97 -15.98 -8.65 5.95
C HIS A 97 -16.78 -7.55 5.23
N TYR A 98 -16.49 -6.27 5.46
CA TYR A 98 -17.21 -5.18 4.78
C TYR A 98 -16.84 -5.13 3.28
N PRO A 99 -17.82 -5.11 2.36
CA PRO A 99 -17.56 -5.10 0.92
C PRO A 99 -17.02 -3.76 0.40
N THR A 100 -17.21 -2.68 1.18
CA THR A 100 -16.80 -1.31 0.85
C THR A 100 -15.49 -0.90 1.52
N LEU A 101 -14.74 -1.86 2.06
CA LEU A 101 -13.37 -1.68 2.56
C LEU A 101 -12.35 -1.91 1.44
N TYR A 102 -11.45 -0.96 1.26
CA TYR A 102 -10.34 -1.02 0.31
C TYR A 102 -9.04 -0.63 0.98
N ILE A 103 -7.93 -1.23 0.53
CA ILE A 103 -6.60 -0.96 1.07
C ILE A 103 -5.75 -0.20 0.05
N SER A 104 -5.01 0.80 0.52
CA SER A 104 -4.11 1.62 -0.31
C SER A 104 -2.99 0.75 -0.90
N GLU A 105 -3.03 0.59 -2.22
CA GLU A 105 -2.08 -0.22 -3.01
C GLU A 105 -1.48 0.62 -4.13
N ILE A 106 -0.91 1.79 -3.81
CA ILE A 106 -0.42 2.77 -4.80
C ILE A 106 0.43 2.19 -5.94
N GLU A 107 1.27 1.18 -5.69
CA GLU A 107 2.14 0.60 -6.71
C GLU A 107 1.38 -0.25 -7.73
N SER A 108 0.15 -0.70 -7.43
CA SER A 108 -0.71 -1.43 -8.38
C SER A 108 -1.10 -0.59 -9.59
N PHE A 109 -0.88 0.73 -9.54
CA PHE A 109 -1.13 1.68 -10.63
C PHE A 109 0.11 1.96 -11.47
N SER A 110 1.24 1.28 -11.22
CA SER A 110 2.46 1.41 -12.01
C SER A 110 2.29 0.86 -13.42
N SER A 111 2.82 1.59 -14.40
CA SER A 111 2.86 1.15 -15.80
C SER A 111 3.78 -0.05 -16.03
N CYS A 112 4.74 -0.27 -15.12
CA CYS A 112 5.67 -1.40 -15.22
C CYS A 112 4.96 -2.75 -15.10
N LEU A 113 3.81 -2.82 -14.41
CA LEU A 113 3.07 -4.06 -14.18
C LEU A 113 2.48 -4.66 -15.47
N ASP A 114 2.21 -3.81 -16.47
CA ASP A 114 1.72 -4.22 -17.79
C ASP A 114 2.72 -5.11 -18.55
N TYR A 115 3.98 -5.14 -18.09
CA TYR A 115 5.09 -5.88 -18.70
C TYR A 115 5.51 -7.12 -17.93
N PHE A 116 4.80 -7.49 -16.86
CA PHE A 116 5.11 -8.71 -16.11
C PHE A 116 5.01 -9.95 -17.03
N PRO A 117 6.05 -10.82 -17.11
CA PRO A 117 6.09 -11.88 -18.10
C PRO A 117 5.26 -13.10 -17.66
N LYS A 118 4.85 -13.92 -18.63
CA LYS A 118 4.15 -15.18 -18.36
C LYS A 118 5.07 -16.26 -17.79
N ASP A 119 6.29 -16.35 -18.33
CA ASP A 119 7.28 -17.34 -17.93
C ASP A 119 8.26 -16.71 -16.93
N VAL A 120 8.06 -17.04 -15.65
CA VAL A 120 8.88 -16.55 -14.54
C VAL A 120 9.61 -17.72 -13.90
N GLU A 121 10.94 -17.68 -13.95
CA GLU A 121 11.83 -18.64 -13.29
C GLU A 121 12.25 -18.17 -11.89
N GLU A 122 12.42 -16.85 -11.70
CA GLU A 122 12.75 -16.23 -10.42
C GLU A 122 12.41 -14.73 -10.38
N VAL A 123 12.19 -14.20 -9.17
CA VAL A 123 11.96 -12.77 -8.95
C VAL A 123 12.87 -12.25 -7.83
N HIS A 124 13.77 -11.32 -8.14
CA HIS A 124 14.59 -10.62 -7.16
C HIS A 124 14.13 -9.18 -7.01
N ILE A 125 13.73 -8.79 -5.81
CA ILE A 125 13.14 -7.50 -5.51
C ILE A 125 14.11 -6.68 -4.66
N GLU A 126 14.34 -5.44 -5.06
CA GLU A 126 15.03 -4.45 -4.27
C GLU A 126 14.08 -3.32 -3.90
N ARG A 127 13.91 -3.12 -2.59
CA ARG A 127 13.14 -2.02 -2.04
C ARG A 127 13.91 -1.33 -0.91
N LEU A 128 14.79 -0.44 -1.32
CA LEU A 128 15.73 0.28 -0.47
C LEU A 128 15.32 1.75 -0.40
N GLY A 129 15.00 2.21 0.80
CA GLY A 129 14.45 3.55 1.04
C GLY A 129 15.51 4.63 1.24
N ARG A 130 15.02 5.86 1.40
CA ARG A 130 15.79 7.10 1.63
C ARG A 130 15.68 7.62 3.06
N GLY A 131 14.85 7.01 3.90
CA GLY A 131 14.50 7.55 5.20
C GLY A 131 13.83 6.51 6.08
N ARG A 132 13.97 6.68 7.40
CA ARG A 132 13.32 5.82 8.40
C ARG A 132 11.80 5.74 8.20
N GLY A 133 11.28 4.54 8.37
CA GLY A 133 9.85 4.29 8.53
C GLY A 133 9.45 4.28 10.01
N TYR A 134 8.41 3.50 10.32
CA TYR A 134 7.73 3.51 11.61
C TYR A 134 7.64 2.11 12.24
N LEU A 135 7.26 1.05 11.51
CA LEU A 135 7.17 -0.31 12.07
C LEU A 135 8.43 -1.14 11.80
N SER A 136 8.66 -1.47 10.53
CA SER A 136 9.88 -2.15 10.07
C SER A 136 9.99 -2.02 8.54
N PRO A 137 11.17 -2.27 7.94
CA PRO A 137 11.32 -2.29 6.49
C PRO A 137 10.32 -3.23 5.78
N LEU A 138 9.97 -4.37 6.41
CA LEU A 138 8.99 -5.30 5.86
C LEU A 138 7.59 -4.69 5.78
N TRP A 139 7.11 -4.14 6.90
CA TRP A 139 5.75 -3.59 7.01
C TRP A 139 5.60 -2.27 6.25
N ASP A 140 6.64 -1.46 6.23
CA ASP A 140 6.56 -0.11 5.67
C ASP A 140 6.85 -0.11 4.18
N LEU A 141 7.76 -0.98 3.72
CA LEU A 141 8.26 -0.99 2.36
C LEU A 141 7.93 -2.29 1.62
N ALA A 142 8.40 -3.46 2.09
CA ALA A 142 8.21 -4.72 1.37
C ALA A 142 6.73 -5.13 1.22
N TRP A 143 5.84 -4.62 2.08
CA TRP A 143 4.38 -4.71 1.94
C TRP A 143 3.90 -4.42 0.52
N HIS A 144 4.49 -3.40 -0.11
CA HIS A 144 4.18 -3.01 -1.48
C HIS A 144 4.43 -4.16 -2.46
N ASP A 145 5.59 -4.78 -2.35
CA ASP A 145 6.00 -5.83 -3.27
C ASP A 145 5.23 -7.14 -2.98
N LEU A 146 4.87 -7.40 -1.72
CA LEU A 146 4.06 -8.57 -1.36
C LEU A 146 2.65 -8.53 -1.97
N TYR A 147 1.96 -7.38 -1.99
CA TYR A 147 0.66 -7.33 -2.67
C TYR A 147 0.80 -7.35 -4.20
N LEU A 148 1.89 -6.80 -4.74
CA LEU A 148 2.15 -6.86 -6.18
C LEU A 148 2.41 -8.30 -6.64
N LEU A 149 3.13 -9.10 -5.86
CA LEU A 149 3.35 -10.51 -6.17
C LEU A 149 2.02 -11.26 -6.26
N GLN A 150 1.07 -10.94 -5.37
CA GLN A 150 -0.28 -11.52 -5.39
C GLN A 150 -1.15 -11.11 -6.59
N LEU A 151 -0.72 -10.11 -7.39
CA LEU A 151 -1.40 -9.81 -8.66
C LEU A 151 -1.10 -10.86 -9.74
N PHE A 152 0.06 -11.52 -9.64
CA PHE A 152 0.57 -12.44 -10.66
C PHE A 152 0.62 -13.89 -10.19
N PHE A 153 0.73 -14.12 -8.88
CA PHE A 153 0.83 -15.44 -8.26
C PHE A 153 -0.34 -15.70 -7.32
N LYS A 154 -0.79 -16.95 -7.25
CA LYS A 154 -1.94 -17.36 -6.41
C LYS A 154 -1.53 -17.67 -4.99
N ASP A 155 -0.41 -18.36 -4.80
CA ASP A 155 0.12 -18.69 -3.49
C ASP A 155 1.50 -18.08 -3.27
N LEU A 156 1.68 -17.51 -2.08
CA LEU A 156 2.94 -16.99 -1.60
C LEU A 156 3.28 -17.68 -0.29
N GLN A 157 4.55 -18.07 -0.16
CA GLN A 157 5.11 -18.69 1.03
C GLN A 157 6.44 -18.04 1.33
N ILE A 158 6.67 -17.68 2.60
CA ILE A 158 7.96 -17.20 3.07
C ILE A 158 8.75 -18.38 3.61
N THR A 159 10.00 -18.52 3.19
CA THR A 159 10.89 -19.61 3.60
C THR A 159 11.97 -19.17 4.57
N SER A 160 12.42 -17.91 4.48
CA SER A 160 13.47 -17.40 5.36
C SER A 160 13.38 -15.87 5.51
N LEU A 161 13.85 -15.38 6.66
CA LEU A 161 14.11 -13.96 6.88
C LEU A 161 15.47 -13.83 7.55
N LYS A 162 16.36 -13.03 6.94
CA LYS A 162 17.61 -12.61 7.56
C LYS A 162 17.54 -11.12 7.86
N VAL A 163 17.63 -10.77 9.14
CA VAL A 163 17.63 -9.39 9.64
C VAL A 163 19.07 -8.86 9.70
N GLY A 164 19.26 -7.60 9.30
CA GLY A 164 20.54 -6.89 9.29
C GLY A 164 20.36 -5.45 8.85
N ASP A 165 21.42 -4.79 8.36
CA ASP A 165 21.34 -3.43 7.78
C ASP A 165 20.40 -3.40 6.56
N VAL A 166 20.46 -4.47 5.77
CA VAL A 166 19.47 -4.81 4.75
C VAL A 166 18.82 -6.11 5.17
N TRP A 167 17.49 -6.13 5.20
CA TRP A 167 16.71 -7.32 5.51
C TRP A 167 16.53 -8.11 4.21
N HIS A 168 16.70 -9.42 4.30
CA HIS A 168 16.55 -10.34 3.17
C HIS A 168 15.43 -11.32 3.48
N LEU A 169 14.31 -11.18 2.77
CA LEU A 169 13.20 -12.10 2.80
C LEU A 169 13.32 -13.06 1.60
N GLU A 170 13.17 -14.36 1.80
CA GLU A 170 13.10 -15.34 0.72
C GLU A 170 11.80 -16.13 0.81
N GLY A 171 11.32 -16.57 -0.34
CA GLY A 171 10.08 -17.32 -0.43
C GLY A 171 9.84 -17.96 -1.78
N ARG A 172 8.65 -18.53 -1.94
CA ARG A 172 8.15 -19.08 -3.20
C ARG A 172 6.79 -18.51 -3.55
N ALA A 173 6.58 -18.20 -4.83
CA ALA A 173 5.36 -17.70 -5.41
C ALA A 173 4.88 -18.67 -6.50
N ASP A 174 3.81 -19.43 -6.26
CA ASP A 174 3.41 -20.58 -7.08
C ASP A 174 4.59 -21.54 -7.42
N GLY A 175 5.49 -21.74 -6.45
CA GLY A 175 6.70 -22.54 -6.61
C GLY A 175 7.89 -21.81 -7.24
N VAL A 176 7.71 -20.61 -7.81
CA VAL A 176 8.78 -19.76 -8.33
C VAL A 176 9.54 -19.11 -7.16
N PRO A 177 10.87 -19.25 -7.07
CA PRO A 177 11.65 -18.58 -6.03
C PRO A 177 11.55 -17.05 -6.15
N PHE A 178 11.36 -16.37 -5.02
CA PHE A 178 11.50 -14.93 -4.93
C PHE A 178 12.34 -14.51 -3.73
N SER A 179 12.93 -13.32 -3.82
CA SER A 179 13.62 -12.68 -2.70
C SER A 179 13.33 -11.19 -2.65
N ILE A 180 13.24 -10.61 -1.46
CA ILE A 180 13.12 -9.16 -1.24
C ILE A 180 14.28 -8.68 -0.39
N LYS A 181 15.09 -7.78 -0.94
CA LYS A 181 16.04 -6.96 -0.18
C LYS A 181 15.36 -5.67 0.20
N THR A 182 15.22 -5.41 1.50
CA THR A 182 14.59 -4.19 1.97
C THR A 182 15.32 -3.53 3.12
N ALA A 183 15.35 -2.21 3.11
CA ALA A 183 15.92 -1.37 4.16
C ALA A 183 15.23 -0.01 4.14
N TRP A 184 15.02 0.58 5.31
CA TRP A 184 14.49 1.94 5.38
C TRP A 184 15.42 2.98 4.76
N GLU A 185 16.72 2.85 5.06
CA GLU A 185 17.75 3.78 4.61
C GLU A 185 18.87 2.98 3.97
N HIS A 186 19.22 3.37 2.74
CA HIS A 186 20.33 2.77 2.02
C HIS A 186 21.06 3.84 1.20
N PRO A 187 22.40 3.82 1.09
CA PRO A 187 23.16 4.78 0.30
C PRO A 187 22.77 4.82 -1.18
N ASN A 188 22.26 3.69 -1.69
CA ASN A 188 21.74 3.54 -3.04
C ASN A 188 20.26 3.12 -2.97
N PRO A 189 19.32 4.06 -2.79
CA PRO A 189 17.90 3.76 -2.77
C PRO A 189 17.46 3.18 -4.12
N SER A 190 16.66 2.12 -4.08
CA SER A 190 16.19 1.44 -5.29
C SER A 190 14.80 0.86 -5.08
N ARG A 191 14.09 0.71 -6.19
CA ARG A 191 12.74 0.17 -6.23
C ARG A 191 12.54 -0.63 -7.51
N ARG A 192 13.06 -1.86 -7.52
CA ARG A 192 13.19 -2.64 -8.74
C ARG A 192 12.80 -4.09 -8.53
N TRP A 193 12.16 -4.67 -9.53
CA TRP A 193 12.06 -6.12 -9.66
C TRP A 193 12.96 -6.56 -10.80
N LEU A 194 13.85 -7.50 -10.54
CA LEU A 194 14.70 -8.15 -11.50
C LEU A 194 14.13 -9.55 -11.69
N ILE A 195 13.63 -9.83 -12.89
CA ILE A 195 12.96 -11.07 -13.24
C ILE A 195 13.89 -11.89 -14.13
N ASN A 196 13.99 -13.20 -13.87
CA ASN A 196 14.81 -14.16 -14.64
C ASN A 196 16.25 -13.64 -14.82
N ARG A 197 17.00 -13.54 -13.72
CA ARG A 197 18.38 -13.03 -13.68
C ARG A 197 18.58 -11.61 -14.24
N GLY A 198 17.52 -10.80 -14.23
CA GLY A 198 17.55 -9.42 -14.73
C GLY A 198 17.43 -9.31 -16.25
N SER A 199 17.03 -10.38 -16.94
CA SER A 199 16.62 -10.29 -18.36
C SER A 199 15.45 -9.31 -18.55
N LEU A 200 14.59 -9.17 -17.54
CA LEU A 200 13.57 -8.12 -17.45
C LEU A 200 13.71 -7.38 -16.11
N ILE A 201 13.66 -6.05 -16.14
CA ILE A 201 13.71 -5.20 -14.95
C ILE A 201 12.51 -4.25 -14.97
N LEU A 202 11.72 -4.29 -13.90
CA LEU A 202 10.64 -3.33 -13.62
C LEU A 202 11.18 -2.31 -12.61
N ASP A 203 11.46 -1.08 -13.04
CA ASP A 203 11.93 0.01 -12.16
C ASP A 203 10.77 0.94 -11.81
N PHE A 204 10.12 0.64 -10.67
CA PHE A 204 8.96 1.37 -10.16
C PHE A 204 9.31 2.76 -9.60
N ALA A 205 10.59 3.06 -9.38
CA ALA A 205 11.02 4.42 -8.98
C ALA A 205 11.05 5.35 -10.18
N LYS A 206 11.44 4.84 -11.35
CA LYS A 206 11.53 5.60 -12.60
C LYS A 206 10.34 5.42 -13.53
N GLU A 207 9.47 4.46 -13.23
CA GLU A 207 8.43 3.96 -14.15
C GLU A 207 9.03 3.53 -15.48
N GLU A 208 10.08 2.71 -15.41
CA GLU A 208 10.82 2.21 -16.57
C GLU A 208 10.79 0.68 -16.63
N VAL A 209 10.74 0.12 -17.84
CA VAL A 209 10.92 -1.31 -18.09
C VAL A 209 12.11 -1.53 -19.00
N TRP A 210 13.00 -2.39 -18.56
CA TRP A 210 14.20 -2.76 -19.30
C TRP A 210 14.17 -4.24 -19.64
N LYS A 211 14.45 -4.58 -20.90
CA LYS A 211 14.55 -5.96 -21.37
C LYS A 211 15.89 -6.17 -22.07
N GLU A 212 16.67 -7.16 -21.62
CA GLU A 212 18.02 -7.45 -22.13
C GLU A 212 18.92 -6.21 -22.17
N GLY A 213 18.86 -5.40 -21.10
CA GLY A 213 19.62 -4.15 -20.98
C GLY A 213 19.13 -2.98 -21.84
N ARG A 214 18.01 -3.13 -22.57
CA ARG A 214 17.41 -2.06 -23.38
C ARG A 214 16.15 -1.52 -22.72
N LEU A 215 16.03 -0.20 -22.64
CA LEU A 215 14.79 0.46 -22.20
C LEU A 215 13.70 0.23 -23.26
N ILE A 216 12.61 -0.42 -22.87
CA ILE A 216 11.48 -0.73 -23.77
C ILE A 216 10.20 0.04 -23.42
N HIS A 217 10.12 0.60 -22.21
CA HIS A 217 8.97 1.39 -21.77
C HIS A 217 9.40 2.43 -20.73
N LYS A 218 8.80 3.63 -20.82
CA LYS A 218 8.92 4.68 -19.82
C LYS A 218 7.67 5.55 -19.84
N GLU A 219 6.90 5.53 -18.77
CA GLU A 219 5.67 6.32 -18.64
C GLU A 219 5.49 6.78 -17.20
N SER A 220 5.65 8.09 -16.95
CA SER A 220 5.38 8.62 -15.62
C SER A 220 3.88 8.65 -15.36
N ARG A 221 3.43 7.95 -14.30
CA ARG A 221 2.04 7.98 -13.83
C ARG A 221 1.95 8.64 -12.46
N ASP A 222 0.93 9.48 -12.27
CA ASP A 222 0.53 9.92 -10.93
C ASP A 222 -0.27 8.80 -10.24
N LYS A 223 0.47 7.81 -9.74
CA LYS A 223 -0.10 6.60 -9.15
C LYS A 223 -1.07 6.88 -8.01
N LEU A 224 -0.78 7.90 -7.18
CA LEU A 224 -1.67 8.28 -6.08
C LEU A 224 -2.98 8.84 -6.62
N ARG A 225 -2.92 9.75 -7.60
CA ARG A 225 -4.12 10.29 -8.24
C ARG A 225 -4.96 9.18 -8.87
N LEU A 226 -4.37 8.29 -9.65
CA LEU A 226 -5.07 7.17 -10.29
C LEU A 226 -5.74 6.25 -9.27
N MET A 227 -5.05 5.96 -8.16
CA MET A 227 -5.57 5.17 -7.05
C MET A 227 -6.80 5.82 -6.42
N VAL A 228 -6.72 7.12 -6.13
CA VAL A 228 -7.84 7.88 -5.56
C VAL A 228 -8.99 8.01 -6.56
N GLU A 229 -8.74 8.29 -7.84
CA GLU A 229 -9.77 8.34 -8.89
C GLU A 229 -10.50 7.00 -9.02
N SER A 230 -9.75 5.88 -9.01
CA SER A 230 -10.32 4.53 -9.05
C SER A 230 -11.21 4.26 -7.83
N PHE A 231 -10.76 4.63 -6.62
CA PHE A 231 -11.56 4.53 -5.40
C PHE A 231 -12.83 5.38 -5.46
N LEU A 232 -12.71 6.65 -5.85
CA LEU A 232 -13.84 7.57 -5.86
C LEU A 232 -14.86 7.28 -6.97
N SER A 233 -14.45 6.58 -8.03
CA SER A 233 -15.32 6.14 -9.13
C SER A 233 -15.95 4.76 -8.90
N GLY A 234 -15.56 4.05 -7.82
CA GLY A 234 -16.06 2.70 -7.54
C GLY A 234 -15.42 1.60 -8.40
N ASN A 235 -14.28 1.90 -9.05
CA ASN A 235 -13.56 0.96 -9.91
C ASN A 235 -12.32 0.36 -9.22
N PHE A 236 -12.18 0.55 -7.91
CA PHE A 236 -11.05 0.03 -7.15
C PHE A 236 -11.12 -1.48 -7.03
N ASP A 237 -9.96 -2.15 -7.03
CA ASP A 237 -9.94 -3.60 -6.88
C ASP A 237 -10.41 -4.02 -5.48
N HIS A 238 -11.58 -4.65 -5.43
CA HIS A 238 -12.19 -5.19 -4.22
C HIS A 238 -11.31 -6.26 -3.55
N ARG A 239 -10.37 -6.87 -4.28
CA ARG A 239 -9.43 -7.86 -3.73
C ARG A 239 -8.26 -7.24 -2.98
N SER A 240 -8.15 -5.90 -2.90
CA SER A 240 -7.11 -5.22 -2.10
C SER A 240 -7.15 -5.64 -0.63
N LYS A 241 -8.34 -5.88 -0.06
CA LYS A 241 -8.47 -6.41 1.31
C LYS A 241 -8.03 -7.87 1.46
N ASP A 242 -8.22 -8.69 0.42
CA ASP A 242 -7.78 -10.10 0.43
C ASP A 242 -6.25 -10.16 0.39
N ARG A 243 -5.63 -9.33 -0.45
CA ARG A 243 -4.17 -9.22 -0.52
C ARG A 243 -3.56 -8.71 0.77
N ALA A 244 -4.22 -7.73 1.41
CA ALA A 244 -3.79 -7.22 2.69
C ALA A 244 -3.92 -8.27 3.81
N LEU A 245 -5.00 -9.07 3.82
CA LEU A 245 -5.15 -10.20 4.74
C LEU A 245 -4.01 -11.21 4.57
N LYS A 246 -3.70 -11.60 3.33
CA LYS A 246 -2.59 -12.51 3.04
C LYS A 246 -1.24 -11.91 3.44
N ASN A 247 -1.02 -10.61 3.24
CA ASN A 247 0.19 -9.92 3.73
C ASN A 247 0.30 -10.02 5.26
N LEU A 248 -0.78 -9.81 6.01
CA LEU A 248 -0.78 -9.97 7.46
C LEU A 248 -0.44 -11.42 7.86
N GLU A 249 -1.05 -12.42 7.21
CA GLU A 249 -0.76 -13.83 7.45
C GLU A 249 0.72 -14.18 7.20
N LEU A 250 1.26 -13.72 6.08
CA LEU A 250 2.67 -13.90 5.72
C LEU A 250 3.59 -13.28 6.77
N LEU A 251 3.35 -12.02 7.14
CA LEU A 251 4.20 -11.31 8.10
C LEU A 251 4.05 -11.81 9.54
N GLU A 252 2.88 -12.33 9.92
CA GLU A 252 2.70 -12.98 11.21
C GLU A 252 3.36 -14.35 11.27
N SER A 253 3.38 -15.10 10.16
CA SER A 253 4.04 -16.41 10.09
C SER A 253 5.54 -16.33 10.35
N LEU A 254 6.17 -15.19 10.03
CA LEU A 254 7.58 -14.92 10.35
C LEU A 254 7.87 -14.97 11.85
N LYS A 255 6.92 -14.58 12.71
CA LYS A 255 7.10 -14.68 14.17
C LYS A 255 7.20 -16.13 14.64
N ALA A 256 6.70 -17.08 13.86
CA ALA A 256 6.83 -18.51 14.14
C ALA A 256 8.13 -19.12 13.58
N ILE A 257 8.80 -18.43 12.64
CA ILE A 257 10.07 -18.86 12.04
C ILE A 257 11.26 -18.48 12.95
N ASP A 258 11.11 -17.47 13.82
CA ASP A 258 12.12 -17.06 14.83
C ASP A 258 12.24 -18.04 16.03
N ILE A 259 11.73 -19.28 15.91
CA ILE A 259 11.86 -20.35 16.90
C ILE A 259 12.48 -21.59 16.23
N SER A 260 13.73 -21.48 15.78
CA SER A 260 14.61 -22.63 15.53
C SER A 260 16.08 -22.23 15.57
#